data_AF-A0A7I7U938-F1
#
_entry.id   AF-A0A7I7U938-F1
#
_cell.length_a   1.000
_cell.length_b   1.000
_cell.length_c   1.000
_cell.angle_alpha   90.00
_cell.angle_beta   90.00
_cell.angle_gamma   90.00
#
_symmetry.space_group_name_H-M   'P 1'
#
loop_
_entity.id
_entity.type
_entity.pdbx_description
1 polymer ?
#
loop_
_entity_poly.entity_id
_entity_poly.type
_entity_poly.pdbx_seq_one_letter_code
_entity_poly.pdbx_strand_id
1 'polypeptide(L)' 'MGRLVRELEGDREVVDCQGLTACPLIAACRLRHALAQAKEAFYRELDRYTVADLARSPALTVIALGPPTPAR' A
#
# COMPACT_ATOMS: atom_id res chain seq x y z
N MET A 1 6.48 -1.28 -6.67
CA MET A 1 5.96 -0.27 -5.71
C MET A 1 6.19 -0.72 -4.28
N GLY A 2 6.20 -2.03 -3.99
CA GLY A 2 6.43 -2.56 -2.64
C GLY A 2 7.70 -2.03 -1.98
N ARG A 3 8.82 -2.00 -2.70
CA ARG A 3 10.07 -1.36 -2.23
C ARG A 3 9.85 0.10 -1.76
N LEU A 4 9.22 0.94 -2.58
CA LEU A 4 9.00 2.35 -2.25
C LEU A 4 8.12 2.49 -1.00
N VAL A 5 7.03 1.73 -0.92
CA VAL A 5 6.16 1.74 0.26
C VAL A 5 6.89 1.26 1.50
N ARG A 6 7.73 0.22 1.40
CA ARG A 6 8.55 -0.27 2.51
C ARG A 6 9.56 0.77 3.01
N GLU A 7 10.18 1.52 2.11
CA GLU A 7 11.10 2.60 2.46
C GLU A 7 10.37 3.76 3.17
N LEU A 8 9.18 4.13 2.70
CA LEU A 8 8.39 5.22 3.28
C LEU A 8 7.78 4.86 4.64
N GLU A 9 7.28 3.63 4.79
CA GLU A 9 6.69 3.16 6.04
C GLU A 9 7.75 2.74 7.08
N GLY A 10 8.98 2.48 6.63
CA GLY A 10 10.05 1.88 7.44
C GLY A 10 9.79 0.42 7.79
N ASP A 11 10.75 -0.22 8.46
CA ASP A 11 10.62 -1.62 8.90
C ASP A 11 9.84 -1.79 10.21
N ARG A 12 8.74 -1.05 10.36
CA ARG A 12 7.89 -1.11 11.55
C ARG A 12 7.02 -2.37 11.54
N GLU A 13 6.70 -2.88 12.71
CA GLU A 13 5.70 -3.94 12.84
C GLU A 13 4.30 -3.41 12.54
N VAL A 14 3.42 -4.28 12.02
CA VAL A 14 2.02 -3.91 11.76
C VAL A 14 1.25 -3.64 13.05
N VAL A 15 1.70 -4.24 14.16
CA VAL A 15 1.07 -4.17 15.47
C VAL A 15 2.08 -3.68 16.49
N ASP A 16 1.65 -2.77 17.37
CA ASP A 16 2.47 -2.35 18.51
C ASP A 16 2.26 -3.32 19.70
N CYS A 17 3.29 -4.13 19.98
CA CYS A 17 3.32 -5.05 21.11
C CYS A 17 4.08 -4.48 22.33
N GLN A 18 4.69 -3.30 22.21
CA GLN A 18 5.59 -2.70 23.20
C GLN A 18 5.11 -1.33 23.71
N GLY A 19 3.84 -0.98 23.51
CA GLY A 19 3.22 0.24 24.03
C GLY A 19 3.22 0.33 25.56
N LEU A 20 2.34 1.18 26.13
CA LEU A 20 2.31 1.47 27.58
C LEU A 20 2.25 0.23 28.48
N THR A 21 1.69 -0.87 27.99
CA THR A 21 1.75 -2.18 28.64
C THR A 21 2.22 -3.20 27.61
N ALA A 22 3.32 -3.91 27.91
CA ALA A 22 3.86 -4.92 27.02
C ALA A 22 2.87 -6.07 26.81
N CYS A 23 2.75 -6.53 25.57
CA CYS A 23 1.90 -7.67 25.23
C CYS A 23 2.44 -8.94 25.91
N PRO A 24 1.68 -9.62 26.78
CA PRO A 24 2.16 -10.81 27.51
C PRO A 24 2.46 -12.00 26.58
N LEU A 25 1.94 -11.98 25.35
CA LEU A 25 2.12 -13.04 24.37
C LEU A 25 3.34 -12.83 23.46
N ILE A 26 4.08 -11.72 23.58
CA ILE A 26 5.05 -11.26 22.56
C ILE A 26 6.09 -12.32 22.16
N ALA A 27 6.53 -13.18 23.08
CA ALA A 27 7.53 -14.22 22.82
C ALA A 27 7.04 -15.33 21.86
N ALA A 28 5.73 -15.61 21.83
CA ALA A 28 5.15 -16.71 21.05
C ALA A 28 3.83 -16.32 20.34
N CYS A 29 3.60 -15.03 20.14
CA CYS A 29 2.34 -14.51 19.58
C CYS A 29 2.21 -14.93 18.10
N ARG A 30 1.40 -15.96 17.85
CA ARG A 30 1.11 -16.47 16.49
C ARG A 30 0.49 -15.39 15.60
N LEU A 31 -0.30 -14.48 16.17
CA LEU A 31 -0.90 -13.37 15.42
C LEU A 31 0.16 -12.39 14.92
N ARG A 32 1.15 -12.00 15.77
CA ARG A 32 2.26 -11.13 15.36
C ARG A 32 3.03 -11.73 14.18
N HIS A 33 3.28 -13.04 14.22
CA HIS A 33 3.93 -13.74 13.11
C HIS A 33 3.08 -13.75 11.83
N ALA A 34 1.79 -14.08 11.94
CA ALA A 34 0.87 -14.06 10.81
C ALA A 34 0.75 -12.67 10.17
N LEU A 35 0.72 -11.60 10.98
CA LEU A 35 0.72 -10.21 10.51
C LEU A 35 2.03 -9.83 9.82
N ALA A 36 3.18 -10.30 10.31
CA ALA A 36 4.46 -10.10 9.63
C ALA A 36 4.49 -10.78 8.25
N GLN A 37 3.96 -12.00 8.15
CA GLN A 37 3.84 -12.70 6.87
C GLN A 37 2.87 -11.99 5.91
N ALA A 38 1.73 -11.51 6.43
CA ALA A 38 0.76 -10.75 5.63
C ALA A 38 1.35 -9.42 5.12
N LYS A 39 2.10 -8.69 5.97
CA LYS A 39 2.83 -7.47 5.57
C LYS A 39 3.77 -7.76 4.40
N GLU A 40 4.53 -8.84 4.50
CA GLU A 40 5.48 -9.21 3.46
C GLU A 40 4.77 -9.62 2.16
N ALA A 41 3.66 -10.35 2.23
CA ALA A 41 2.84 -10.69 1.08
C ALA A 41 2.25 -9.44 0.39
N PHE A 42 1.78 -8.47 1.17
CA PHE A 42 1.29 -7.18 0.68
C PHE A 42 2.38 -6.44 -0.12
N TYR A 43 3.60 -6.34 0.42
CA TYR A 43 4.70 -5.70 -0.31
C TYR A 43 5.06 -6.43 -1.59
N ARG A 44 5.10 -7.77 -1.58
CA ARG A 44 5.37 -8.57 -2.79
C ARG A 44 4.32 -8.38 -3.86
N GLU A 45 3.05 -8.21 -3.48
CA GLU A 45 2.01 -7.87 -4.44
C GLU A 45 2.29 -6.51 -5.08
N LEU A 46 2.62 -5.50 -4.27
CA LEU A 46 2.96 -4.16 -4.76
C LEU A 46 4.25 -4.11 -5.57
N ASP A 47 5.19 -5.05 -5.38
CA ASP A 47 6.41 -5.14 -6.19
C ASP A 47 6.13 -5.44 -7.67
N ARG A 48 4.94 -5.95 -8.00
CA ARG A 48 4.50 -6.19 -9.38
C ARG A 48 4.17 -4.92 -10.17
N TYR A 49 4.04 -3.77 -9.50
CA TYR A 49 3.63 -2.52 -10.12
C TYR A 49 4.77 -1.49 -10.11
N THR A 50 4.85 -0.66 -11.12
CA THR A 50 5.66 0.57 -11.14
C THR A 50 4.78 1.81 -10.92
N VAL A 51 5.38 2.99 -10.64
CA VAL A 51 4.61 4.25 -10.57
C VAL A 51 3.94 4.50 -11.91
N ALA A 52 4.65 4.24 -13.02
CA ALA A 52 4.12 4.40 -14.36
C ALA A 52 2.90 3.50 -14.59
N ASP A 53 2.87 2.28 -14.05
CA ASP A 53 1.72 1.39 -14.20
C ASP A 53 0.44 1.94 -13.56
N LEU A 54 0.59 2.62 -12.42
CA LEU A 54 -0.52 3.21 -11.66
C LEU A 54 -0.89 4.62 -12.12
N ALA A 55 0.08 5.37 -12.68
CA ALA A 55 -0.10 6.74 -13.15
C ALA A 55 -0.68 6.82 -14.57
N ARG A 56 -0.71 5.71 -15.31
CA ARG A 56 -1.49 5.64 -16.55
C ARG A 56 -2.95 5.86 -16.19
N SER A 57 -3.52 6.98 -16.61
CA SER A 57 -4.98 7.10 -16.67
C SER A 57 -5.49 5.85 -17.41
N PRO A 58 -6.51 5.12 -16.90
CA PRO A 58 -7.32 4.36 -17.82
C PRO A 58 -7.71 5.38 -18.88
N ALA A 59 -7.52 5.06 -20.16
CA ALA A 59 -8.02 5.90 -21.23
C ALA A 59 -9.55 5.88 -21.15
N LEU A 60 -10.12 6.49 -20.11
CA LEU A 60 -11.45 7.03 -20.10
C LEU A 60 -11.33 8.19 -21.06
N THR A 61 -11.49 7.86 -22.34
CA THR A 61 -11.88 8.85 -23.33
C THR A 61 -13.13 9.49 -22.77
N VAL A 62 -12.98 10.69 -22.22
CA VAL A 62 -14.10 11.54 -21.88
C VAL A 62 -14.75 11.86 -23.22
N ILE A 63 -15.80 11.11 -23.56
CA ILE A 63 -16.66 11.43 -24.69
C ILE A 63 -17.46 12.65 -24.26
N ALA A 64 -16.97 13.83 -24.63
CA ALA A 64 -17.72 15.06 -24.48
C ALA A 64 -18.95 15.00 -25.41
N LEU A 65 -20.13 14.71 -24.86
CA LEU A 65 -21.41 14.72 -25.59
C LEU A 65 -21.98 16.14 -25.78
N GLY A 66 -21.13 17.17 -25.83
CA GLY A 66 -21.55 18.57 -25.91
C GLY A 66 -20.83 19.34 -27.03
N PRO A 67 -21.49 20.33 -27.65
CA PRO A 67 -20.85 21.16 -28.68
C PRO A 67 -19.66 21.91 -28.08
N PRO A 68 -18.58 22.13 -28.87
CA PRO A 68 -17.41 22.87 -28.39
C PRO A 68 -17.82 24.29 -28.00
N THR A 69 -17.49 24.70 -26.77
CA THR A 69 -17.53 26.10 -26.37
C THR A 69 -16.49 26.87 -27.18
N PRO A 70 -16.84 28.01 -27.83
CA PRO A 70 -15.86 28.79 -28.57
C PRO A 70 -14.83 29.39 -27.61
N ALA A 71 -13.55 29.16 -27.91
CA ALA A 71 -12.44 29.85 -27.28
C ALA A 71 -12.46 31.32 -27.72
N ARG A 72 -12.28 32.23 -26.75
CA ARG A 72 -12.32 33.68 -26.92
C ARG A 72 -11.08 34.22 -27.64
#